data_AF-A0A7W1J9N8-F1
#
_entry.id   AF-A0A7W1J9N8-F1
#
_cell.length_a   1.000
_cell.length_b   1.000
_cell.length_c   1.000
_cell.angle_alpha   90.00
_cell.angle_beta   90.00
_cell.angle_gamma   90.00
#
_symmetry.space_group_name_H-M   'P 1'
#
loop_
_entity.id
_entity.type
_entity.pdbx_description
1 polymer ?
#
loop_
_entity_poly.entity_id
_entity_poly.type
_entity_poly.pdbx_seq_one_letter_code
_entity_poly.pdbx_strand_id
1 'polypeptide(L)' 'MGPAFFSDENLRDLRQGRHDVQAAWERLRDRIVGRRYKSDKAAEYAKHGLTRRLYTLVRCIDHVFDILPPSRQDIVLSTN' A
#
# COMPACT_ATOMS: atom_id res chain seq x y z
N MET A 1 23.91 18.71 -3.62
CA MET A 1 23.14 17.57 -3.09
C MET A 1 22.38 18.12 -1.89
N GLY A 2 21.05 18.18 -1.94
CA GLY A 2 20.25 18.69 -0.82
C GLY A 2 20.34 17.77 0.40
N PRO A 3 20.00 18.24 1.61
CA PRO A 3 19.92 17.37 2.77
C PRO A 3 18.89 16.25 2.53
N ALA A 4 19.20 15.03 3.00
CA ALA A 4 18.23 13.95 2.96
C ALA A 4 16.98 14.34 3.76
N PHE A 5 15.81 14.24 3.14
CA PHE A 5 14.54 14.65 3.76
C PHE A 5 14.12 13.70 4.89
N PHE A 6 14.41 12.41 4.74
CA PHE A 6 14.18 11.38 5.75
C PHE A 6 15.51 10.90 6.34
N SER A 7 15.50 10.59 7.64
CA SER A 7 16.58 9.85 8.29
C SER A 7 16.66 8.41 7.79
N ASP A 8 17.80 7.75 7.98
CA ASP A 8 17.95 6.33 7.63
C ASP A 8 16.95 5.43 8.36
N GLU A 9 16.59 5.79 9.60
CA GLU A 9 15.55 5.11 10.36
C GLU A 9 14.18 5.24 9.69
N ASN A 10 13.78 6.46 9.34
CA ASN A 10 12.52 6.71 8.63
C ASN A 10 12.48 5.98 7.27
N LEU A 11 13.61 5.92 6.56
CA LEU A 11 13.71 5.18 5.30
C LEU A 11 13.52 3.67 5.50
N ARG A 12 14.05 3.11 6.59
CA ARG A 12 13.83 1.70 6.95
C ARG A 12 12.36 1.46 7.29
N ASP A 13 11.77 2.31 8.10
CA ASP A 13 10.37 2.18 8.53
C ASP A 13 9.40 2.28 7.35
N LEU A 14 9.64 3.21 6.42
CA LEU A 14 8.83 3.33 5.20
C LEU A 14 8.92 2.09 4.32
N ARG A 15 10.12 1.51 4.15
CA ARG A 15 10.31 0.27 3.39
C ARG A 15 9.63 -0.91 4.08
N GLN A 16 9.79 -1.02 5.39
CA GLN A 16 9.16 -2.08 6.18
C GLN A 16 7.64 -1.97 6.13
N GLY A 17 7.09 -0.77 6.30
CA GLY A 17 5.66 -0.50 6.20
C GLY A 17 5.08 -0.87 4.83
N ARG A 18 5.79 -0.55 3.74
CA ARG A 18 5.38 -0.96 2.38
C ARG A 18 5.29 -2.49 2.25
N HIS A 19 6.30 -3.20 2.76
CA HIS A 19 6.32 -4.66 2.75
C HIS A 19 5.19 -5.27 3.62
N ASP A 20 4.99 -4.71 4.82
CA ASP A 20 3.98 -5.20 5.76
C ASP A 20 2.56 -5.01 5.24
N VAL A 21 2.28 -3.91 4.54
CA VAL A 21 1.00 -3.67 3.88
C VAL A 21 0.74 -4.71 2.79
N GLN A 22 1.72 -5.01 1.94
CA GLN A 22 1.59 -6.03 0.90
C GLN A 22 1.28 -7.40 1.53
N ALA A 23 2.05 -7.81 2.54
CA ALA A 23 1.86 -9.08 3.21
C ALA A 23 0.51 -9.14 3.96
N ALA A 24 0.06 -8.04 4.59
CA ALA A 24 -1.23 -7.96 5.24
C ALA A 24 -2.39 -8.09 4.23
N TRP A 25 -2.25 -7.45 3.07
CA TRP A 25 -3.20 -7.54 1.98
C TRP A 25 -3.35 -8.98 1.48
N GLU A 26 -2.24 -9.67 1.19
CA GLU A 26 -2.27 -11.07 0.71
C GLU A 26 -2.97 -12.00 1.70
N ARG A 27 -2.61 -11.92 2.98
CA ARG A 27 -3.26 -12.71 4.04
C ARG A 27 -4.76 -12.43 4.13
N LEU A 28 -5.18 -11.16 4.03
CA LEU A 28 -6.58 -10.79 4.09
C LEU A 28 -7.35 -11.25 2.85
N ARG A 29 -6.78 -11.08 1.66
CA ARG A 29 -7.35 -11.56 0.40
C ARG A 29 -7.63 -13.05 0.47
N ASP A 30 -6.67 -13.85 0.92
CA ASP A 30 -6.81 -15.31 0.96
C ASP A 30 -7.94 -15.72 1.94
N ARG A 31 -8.05 -15.01 3.08
CA ARG A 31 -9.18 -15.18 4.01
C ARG A 31 -10.52 -14.79 3.41
N ILE A 32 -10.59 -13.72 2.61
CA ILE A 32 -11.83 -13.28 1.94
C ILE A 32 -12.23 -14.31 0.88
N VAL A 33 -11.30 -14.74 0.03
CA VAL A 33 -11.58 -15.67 -1.07
C VAL A 33 -11.97 -17.05 -0.55
N GLY A 34 -11.27 -17.55 0.47
CA GLY A 34 -11.53 -18.85 1.09
C GLY A 34 -12.75 -18.90 2.00
N ARG A 35 -13.33 -17.74 2.36
CA ARG A 35 -14.51 -17.70 3.22
C ARG A 35 -15.75 -18.23 2.49
N ARG A 36 -16.53 -19.06 3.18
CA ARG A 36 -17.89 -19.42 2.78
C ARG A 36 -18.86 -18.32 3.20
N TYR A 37 -19.58 -17.76 2.23
CA TYR A 37 -20.56 -16.70 2.45
C TYR A 37 -21.97 -17.28 2.52
N LYS A 38 -22.88 -16.59 3.22
CA LYS A 38 -24.28 -17.03 3.39
C LYS A 38 -25.12 -16.82 2.13
N SER A 39 -24.71 -15.92 1.24
CA SER A 39 -25.40 -15.64 -0.02
C SER A 39 -24.40 -15.29 -1.12
N ASP A 40 -24.79 -15.51 -2.36
CA ASP A 40 -23.96 -15.22 -3.54
C ASP A 40 -23.65 -13.73 -3.65
N LYS A 41 -24.64 -12.88 -3.34
CA LYS A 41 -24.45 -11.42 -3.31
C LYS A 41 -23.39 -10.99 -2.31
N ALA A 42 -23.35 -11.62 -1.12
CA ALA A 42 -22.30 -11.34 -0.14
C ALA A 42 -20.93 -11.84 -0.61
N ALA A 43 -20.88 -13.01 -1.27
CA ALA A 43 -19.66 -13.54 -1.86
C ALA A 43 -19.11 -12.61 -2.95
N GLU A 44 -19.96 -12.12 -3.85
CA GLU A 44 -19.58 -11.22 -4.94
C GLU A 44 -18.99 -9.92 -4.38
N TYR A 45 -19.70 -9.26 -3.47
CA TYR A 45 -19.23 -8.00 -2.88
C TYR A 45 -17.92 -8.15 -2.12
N ALA A 46 -17.73 -9.25 -1.40
CA ALA A 46 -16.50 -9.47 -0.66
C ALA A 46 -15.34 -9.88 -1.58
N LYS A 47 -15.52 -10.95 -2.37
CA LYS A 47 -14.45 -11.55 -3.19
C LYS A 47 -14.01 -10.66 -4.33
N HIS A 48 -14.91 -9.87 -4.90
CA HIS A 48 -14.59 -8.97 -6.01
C HIS A 48 -14.57 -7.52 -5.57
N GLY A 49 -15.66 -7.04 -4.95
CA GLY A 49 -15.81 -5.63 -4.61
C GLY A 49 -14.78 -5.14 -3.57
N LEU A 50 -14.74 -5.79 -2.41
CA LEU A 50 -13.83 -5.43 -1.33
C LEU A 50 -12.38 -5.73 -1.71
N THR A 51 -12.12 -6.93 -2.23
CA THR A 51 -10.79 -7.33 -2.71
C THR A 51 -10.20 -6.33 -3.69
N ARG A 52 -10.96 -5.91 -4.71
CA ARG A 52 -10.46 -4.94 -5.70
C ARG A 52 -10.11 -3.60 -5.08
N ARG A 53 -10.97 -3.06 -4.20
CA ARG A 53 -10.73 -1.76 -3.53
C ARG A 53 -9.48 -1.79 -2.67
N LEU A 54 -9.30 -2.85 -1.88
CA LEU A 54 -8.11 -3.01 -1.05
C LEU A 54 -6.84 -3.17 -1.89
N TYR A 55 -6.90 -3.94 -2.97
CA TYR A 55 -5.77 -4.05 -3.89
C TYR A 55 -5.41 -2.70 -4.53
N THR A 56 -6.42 -1.91 -4.92
CA THR A 56 -6.19 -0.55 -5.43
C THR A 56 -5.45 0.32 -4.42
N LEU A 57 -5.82 0.27 -3.13
CA LEU A 57 -5.10 1.02 -2.09
C LEU A 57 -3.62 0.61 -1.98
N VAL A 58 -3.34 -0.69 -2.00
CA VAL A 58 -1.95 -1.20 -2.00
C VAL A 58 -1.18 -0.70 -3.24
N ARG A 59 -1.80 -0.75 -4.42
CA ARG A 59 -1.21 -0.23 -5.66
C ARG A 59 -0.97 1.28 -5.62
N CYS A 60 -1.85 2.06 -4.99
CA CYS A 60 -1.65 3.49 -4.79
C CYS A 60 -0.44 3.75 -3.88
N ILE A 61 -0.25 2.97 -2.82
CA ILE A 61 0.93 3.07 -1.96
C ILE A 61 2.20 2.77 -2.77
N ASP A 62 2.24 1.67 -3.51
CA ASP A 62 3.37 1.34 -4.40
C ASP A 62 3.68 2.49 -5.36
N HIS A 63 2.64 3.04 -5.97
CA HIS A 63 2.77 4.10 -6.95
C HIS A 63 3.37 5.38 -6.36
N VAL A 64 3.03 5.72 -5.11
CA VAL A 64 3.66 6.85 -4.41
C VAL A 64 5.16 6.61 -4.24
N PHE A 65 5.57 5.40 -3.86
CA PHE A 65 6.99 5.06 -3.72
C PHE A 65 7.73 5.07 -5.08
N ASP A 66 7.03 4.79 -6.17
CA ASP A 66 7.61 4.82 -7.51
C ASP A 66 7.76 6.25 -8.05
N ILE A 67 6.75 7.12 -7.85
CA ILE A 67 6.79 8.53 -8.27
C ILE A 67 7.72 9.36 -7.38
N LEU A 68 7.63 9.13 -6.08
CA LEU A 68 8.35 9.87 -5.05
C LEU A 68 9.07 8.89 -4.13
N PRO A 69 10.20 8.30 -4.59
CA PRO A 69 11.00 7.42 -3.75
C PRO A 69 11.39 8.14 -2.46
N PRO A 70 11.28 7.51 -1.29
CA PRO A 70 11.59 8.18 -0.03
C PRO A 70 13.07 8.54 0.09
N SER A 71 13.95 7.88 -0.66
CA SER A 71 15.37 8.23 -0.75
C SER A 71 15.67 9.43 -1.66
N ARG A 72 14.65 10.06 -2.26
CA ARG A 72 14.81 11.20 -3.16
C ARG A 72 15.27 12.44 -2.38
N GLN A 73 16.28 13.14 -2.88
CA GLN A 73 16.97 14.24 -2.19
C GLN A 73 16.78 15.61 -2.86
N ASP A 74 16.13 15.67 -4.01
CA ASP A 74 15.94 16.87 -4.85
C ASP A 74 14.54 17.49 -4.74
N ILE A 75 13.83 17.25 -3.63
CA ILE A 75 12.50 17.83 -3.41
C ILE A 75 12.67 19.32 -3.07
N VAL A 76 12.52 20.19 -4.07
CA VAL A 76 12.38 21.63 -3.86
C VAL A 76 10.95 21.89 -3.39
N LEU A 77 10.77 22.24 -2.12
CA LEU A 77 9.47 22.70 -1.63
C LEU A 77 9.17 24.06 -2.27
N SER A 78 8.34 24.07 -3.32
CA SER A 78 7.77 25.31 -3.84
C SER A 78 6.97 25.96 -2.72
N THR A 79 7.57 26.98 -2.10
CA THR A 79 6.93 27.77 -1.05
C THR A 79 6.03 28.77 -1.76
N ASN A 80 4.71 28.60 -1.62
CA ASN A 80 3.73 29.63 -1.99
C ASN A 80 3.72 30.76 -0.96
#